data_AF-A0A0S9CYH5-F1
#
_entry.id   AF-A0A0S9CYH5-F1
#
_cell.length_a   1.000
_cell.length_b   1.000
_cell.length_c   1.000
_cell.angle_alpha   90.00
_cell.angle_beta   90.00
_cell.angle_gamma   90.00
#
_symmetry.space_group_name_H-M   'P 1'
#
loop_
_entity.id
_entity.type
_entity.pdbx_description
1 polymer ?
#
loop_
_entity_poly.entity_id
_entity_poly.type
_entity_poly.pdbx_seq_one_letter_code
_entity_poly.pdbx_strand_id
1 'polypeptide(L)'
;MVNAVDLYRRHKVKLGVLLVTALLVFWLAVAFQRSFLLLGDPEPVAKAIGAGYLLLPCIGAWALIRELLFGAQTQRMARQLDREGGLPVDDLPRTPAGRIVRSAADEAFPAYQAEVESDPENWRSWFRLSCAYDAAGDRKRARRAMREAAKLHRQNDAASTP
;
A
#
# COMPACT_ATOMS: atom_id res chain seq x y z
N MET A 1 -30.00 7.76 -28.86
CA MET A 1 -29.19 8.84 -28.25
C MET A 1 -28.89 8.44 -26.81
N VAL A 2 -27.63 8.13 -26.50
CA VAL A 2 -27.22 7.82 -25.12
C VAL A 2 -27.41 9.08 -24.27
N ASN A 3 -28.20 8.98 -23.22
CA ASN A 3 -28.59 10.12 -22.40
C ASN A 3 -27.37 10.58 -21.57
N ALA A 4 -26.97 11.85 -21.67
CA ALA A 4 -25.81 12.40 -20.95
C ALA A 4 -25.92 12.18 -19.42
N VAL A 5 -27.16 12.10 -18.92
CA VAL A 5 -27.50 11.81 -17.53
C VAL A 5 -27.15 10.36 -17.12
N ASP A 6 -27.29 9.39 -18.02
CA ASP A 6 -26.94 7.98 -17.74
C ASP A 6 -25.43 7.76 -17.76
N LEU A 7 -24.72 8.46 -18.66
CA LEU A 7 -23.25 8.47 -18.70
C LEU A 7 -22.67 9.10 -17.42
N TYR A 8 -23.27 10.22 -16.98
CA TYR A 8 -22.92 10.86 -15.72
C TYR A 8 -23.20 9.94 -14.52
N ARG A 9 -24.35 9.28 -14.44
CA ARG A 9 -24.69 8.39 -13.31
C ARG A 9 -23.79 7.16 -13.25
N ARG A 10 -23.43 6.60 -14.42
CA ARG A 10 -22.55 5.42 -14.56
C ARG A 10 -21.07 5.74 -14.33
N HIS A 11 -20.64 6.98 -14.58
CA HIS A 11 -19.24 7.40 -14.48
C HIS A 11 -18.97 8.51 -13.45
N LYS A 12 -19.95 8.85 -12.60
CA LYS A 12 -19.84 9.92 -11.59
C LYS A 12 -18.57 9.81 -10.75
N VAL A 13 -18.22 8.60 -10.32
CA VAL A 13 -16.99 8.35 -9.54
C VAL A 13 -15.75 8.61 -10.39
N LYS A 14 -15.69 8.12 -11.64
CA LYS A 14 -14.54 8.33 -12.53
C LYS A 14 -14.36 9.80 -12.89
N LEU A 15 -15.45 10.51 -13.17
CA LEU A 15 -15.45 11.95 -13.43
C LEU A 15 -15.02 12.74 -12.19
N GLY A 16 -15.51 12.36 -11.01
CA GLY A 16 -15.10 12.97 -9.74
C GLY A 16 -13.61 12.78 -9.47
N VAL A 17 -13.10 11.56 -9.62
CA VAL A 17 -11.66 11.26 -9.49
C VAL A 17 -10.86 12.06 -10.50
N LEU A 18 -11.24 12.06 -11.78
CA LEU A 18 -10.55 12.81 -12.83
C LEU A 18 -10.51 14.31 -12.52
N LEU A 19 -11.62 14.91 -12.08
CA LEU A 19 -11.69 16.32 -11.73
C LEU A 19 -10.78 16.65 -10.54
N VAL A 20 -10.85 15.87 -9.46
CA VAL A 20 -10.00 16.07 -8.28
C VAL A 20 -8.52 15.90 -8.63
N THR A 21 -8.18 14.90 -9.45
CA THR A 21 -6.82 14.70 -9.94
C THR A 21 -6.35 15.88 -10.80
N ALA A 22 -7.19 16.37 -11.72
CA ALA A 22 -6.85 17.52 -12.55
C ALA A 22 -6.64 18.79 -11.72
N LEU A 23 -7.50 19.05 -10.74
CA LEU A 23 -7.35 20.18 -9.80
C LEU A 23 -6.07 20.06 -8.96
N LEU A 24 -5.73 18.85 -8.52
CA LEU A 24 -4.49 18.60 -7.78
C LEU A 24 -3.25 18.87 -8.65
N VAL A 25 -3.24 18.37 -9.89
CA VAL A 25 -2.14 18.61 -10.83
C VAL A 25 -2.01 20.11 -11.15
N PHE A 26 -3.13 20.79 -11.38
CA PHE A 26 -3.15 22.24 -11.58
C PHE A 26 -2.58 22.97 -10.36
N TRP A 27 -3.01 22.61 -9.14
CA TRP A 27 -2.49 23.21 -7.91
C TRP A 27 -0.98 22.96 -7.76
N LEU A 28 -0.49 21.75 -8.05
CA LEU A 28 0.93 21.44 -8.02
C LEU A 28 1.73 22.27 -9.03
N ALA A 29 1.20 22.50 -10.24
CA ALA A 29 1.83 23.36 -11.23
C ALA A 29 1.93 24.82 -10.74
N VAL A 30 0.85 25.36 -10.15
CA VAL A 30 0.85 26.70 -9.55
C VAL A 30 1.81 26.80 -8.36
N ALA A 31 1.85 25.78 -7.50
CA ALA A 31 2.75 25.70 -6.36
C ALA A 31 4.22 25.66 -6.81
N PHE A 32 4.51 24.88 -7.86
CA PHE A 32 5.84 24.81 -8.48
C PHE A 32 6.25 26.18 -9.02
N GLN A 33 5.40 26.82 -9.84
CA GLN A 33 5.66 28.17 -10.36
C GLN A 33 5.95 29.17 -9.23
N ARG A 34 5.15 29.18 -8.16
CA ARG A 34 5.38 30.06 -7.00
C ARG A 34 6.69 29.78 -6.28
N SER A 35 7.07 28.52 -6.13
CA SER A 35 8.34 28.14 -5.53
C SER A 35 9.53 28.72 -6.29
N PHE A 36 9.54 28.61 -7.63
CA PHE A 36 10.62 29.17 -8.44
C PHE A 36 10.72 30.69 -8.32
N LEU A 37 9.58 31.39 -8.24
CA LEU A 37 9.57 32.84 -8.00
C LEU A 37 10.20 33.19 -6.64
N LEU A 38 9.83 32.47 -5.58
CA LEU A 38 10.36 32.67 -4.23
C LEU A 38 11.85 32.33 -4.12
N LEU A 39 12.32 31.33 -4.86
CA LEU A 39 13.73 30.95 -4.91
C LEU A 39 14.61 31.98 -5.64
N GLY A 40 14.02 32.73 -6.58
CA GLY A 40 14.69 33.83 -7.29
C GLY A 40 14.78 35.13 -6.50
N ASP A 41 14.04 35.26 -5.40
CA ASP A 41 14.03 36.46 -4.56
C ASP A 41 15.36 36.62 -3.79
N PRO A 42 15.92 37.83 -3.64
CA PRO A 42 17.13 38.05 -2.84
C PRO A 42 16.95 37.74 -1.35
N GLU A 43 15.74 37.82 -0.81
CA GLU A 43 15.46 37.65 0.61
C GLU A 43 15.61 36.18 1.06
N PRO A 44 16.45 35.88 2.07
CA PRO A 44 16.69 34.50 2.53
C PRO A 44 15.43 33.77 3.01
N VAL A 45 14.49 34.50 3.64
CA VAL A 45 13.23 33.94 4.12
C VAL A 45 12.36 33.46 2.96
N ALA A 46 12.29 34.24 1.86
CA ALA A 46 11.54 33.86 0.66
C ALA A 46 12.10 32.57 0.05
N LYS A 47 13.43 32.45 -0.05
CA LYS A 47 14.09 31.21 -0.54
C LYS A 47 13.76 30.00 0.32
N ALA A 48 13.76 30.14 1.65
CA ALA A 48 13.42 29.05 2.56
C ALA A 48 11.98 28.57 2.37
N ILE A 49 11.04 29.50 2.21
CA ILE A 49 9.63 29.19 1.92
C ILE A 49 9.53 28.48 0.56
N GLY A 50 10.19 29.02 -0.48
CA GLY A 50 10.22 28.42 -1.82
C GLY A 50 10.73 26.98 -1.80
N ALA A 51 11.83 26.72 -1.10
CA ALA A 51 12.36 25.37 -0.93
C ALA A 51 11.35 24.44 -0.23
N GLY A 52 10.68 24.92 0.82
CA GLY A 52 9.61 24.17 1.51
C GLY A 52 8.45 23.77 0.58
N TYR A 53 8.04 24.67 -0.32
CA TYR A 53 7.00 24.40 -1.32
C TYR A 53 7.36 23.28 -2.31
N LEU A 54 8.65 23.02 -2.56
CA LEU A 54 9.09 21.89 -3.40
C LEU A 54 9.31 20.63 -2.58
N LEU A 55 9.94 20.74 -1.40
CA LEU A 55 10.30 19.60 -0.58
C LEU A 55 9.07 18.83 -0.10
N LEU A 56 8.02 19.52 0.38
CA LEU A 56 6.85 18.85 0.94
C LEU A 56 6.09 18.00 -0.11
N PRO A 57 5.73 18.51 -1.30
CA PRO A 57 5.09 17.69 -2.33
C PRO A 57 5.99 16.57 -2.84
N CYS A 58 7.30 16.80 -2.97
CA CYS A 58 8.25 15.76 -3.38
C CYS A 58 8.29 14.61 -2.37
N ILE A 59 8.33 14.90 -1.07
CA ILE A 59 8.27 13.88 -0.01
C ILE A 59 6.93 13.14 -0.06
N GLY A 60 5.82 13.86 -0.21
CA GLY A 60 4.48 13.26 -0.35
C GLY A 60 4.38 12.32 -1.55
N ALA A 61 4.85 12.76 -2.71
CA ALA A 61 4.88 11.96 -3.94
C ALA A 61 5.77 10.71 -3.76
N TRP A 62 6.95 10.87 -3.19
CA TRP A 62 7.85 9.75 -2.88
C TRP A 62 7.20 8.73 -1.93
N ALA A 63 6.56 9.19 -0.85
CA ALA A 63 5.88 8.33 0.10
C ALA A 63 4.70 7.57 -0.55
N LEU A 64 3.92 8.26 -1.40
CA LEU A 64 2.82 7.64 -2.16
C LEU A 64 3.35 6.57 -3.13
N ILE A 65 4.40 6.88 -3.89
CA ILE A 65 5.03 5.91 -4.80
C ILE A 65 5.51 4.69 -4.01
N ARG A 66 6.18 4.89 -2.87
CA ARG A 66 6.63 3.80 -2.00
C ARG A 66 5.48 2.91 -1.51
N GLU A 67 4.35 3.51 -1.13
CA GLU A 67 3.16 2.79 -0.70
C GLU A 67 2.52 1.99 -1.85
N LEU A 68 2.39 2.59 -3.03
CA LEU A 68 1.86 1.91 -4.22
C LEU A 68 2.72 0.74 -4.65
N LEU A 69 4.05 0.91 -4.62
CA LEU A 69 4.99 -0.17 -4.93
C LEU A 69 4.89 -1.31 -3.92
N PHE A 70 4.77 -1.01 -2.63
CA PHE A 70 4.55 -2.02 -1.59
C PHE A 70 3.24 -2.78 -1.83
N GLY A 71 2.13 -2.08 -2.08
CA GLY A 71 0.85 -2.71 -2.40
C GLY A 71 0.91 -3.60 -3.65
N ALA A 72 1.54 -3.12 -4.72
CA ALA A 72 1.72 -3.90 -5.94
C ALA A 72 2.57 -5.17 -5.69
N GLN A 73 3.61 -5.08 -4.86
CA GLN A 73 4.42 -6.23 -4.47
C GLN A 73 3.61 -7.24 -3.64
N THR A 74 2.87 -6.79 -2.63
CA THR A 74 2.00 -7.64 -1.82
C THR A 74 0.96 -8.36 -2.70
N GLN A 75 0.38 -7.67 -3.67
CA GLN A 75 -0.53 -8.31 -4.63
C GLN A 75 0.15 -9.35 -5.52
N ARG A 76 1.41 -9.13 -5.93
CA ARG A 76 2.18 -10.12 -6.69
C ARG A 76 2.43 -11.37 -5.86
N MET A 77 2.89 -11.21 -4.62
CA MET A 77 3.09 -12.30 -3.65
C MET A 77 1.79 -13.08 -3.42
N ALA A 78 0.68 -12.37 -3.17
CA ALA A 78 -0.64 -12.99 -2.97
C ALA A 78 -1.07 -13.82 -4.18
N ARG A 79 -0.92 -13.29 -5.41
CA ARG A 79 -1.24 -14.02 -6.65
C ARG A 79 -0.34 -15.23 -6.88
N GLN A 80 0.93 -15.15 -6.50
CA GLN A 80 1.84 -16.29 -6.59
C GLN A 80 1.43 -17.38 -5.61
N LEU A 81 1.16 -17.00 -4.36
CA LEU A 81 0.74 -17.94 -3.32
C LEU A 81 -0.62 -18.57 -3.62
N ASP A 82 -1.54 -17.82 -4.22
CA ASP A 82 -2.84 -18.30 -4.70
C ASP A 82 -2.70 -19.40 -5.76
N ARG A 83 -1.82 -19.19 -6.75
CA ARG A 83 -1.54 -20.19 -7.79
C ARG A 83 -0.93 -21.48 -7.24
N GLU A 84 -0.23 -21.38 -6.11
CA GLU A 84 0.37 -22.52 -5.40
C GLU A 84 -0.63 -23.18 -4.44
N GLY A 85 -1.84 -22.63 -4.28
CA GLY A 85 -2.83 -23.10 -3.31
C GLY A 85 -2.44 -22.85 -1.85
N GLY A 86 -1.49 -21.95 -1.59
CA GLY A 86 -0.90 -21.71 -0.27
C GLY A 86 -1.50 -20.54 0.51
N LEU A 87 -2.61 -19.95 0.02
CA LEU A 87 -3.32 -18.90 0.74
C LEU A 87 -3.97 -19.46 2.02
N PRO A 88 -4.03 -18.67 3.11
CA PRO A 88 -4.81 -19.03 4.29
C PRO A 88 -6.28 -19.31 3.90
N VAL A 89 -6.85 -20.38 4.44
CA VAL A 89 -8.28 -20.67 4.27
C VAL A 89 -9.08 -19.56 4.98
N ASP A 90 -10.08 -18.99 4.30
CA ASP A 90 -10.99 -17.99 4.88
C ASP A 90 -12.15 -18.70 5.61
N ASP A 91 -11.80 -19.52 6.62
CA ASP A 91 -12.74 -20.27 7.46
C ASP A 91 -13.02 -19.59 8.81
N LEU A 92 -12.34 -18.48 9.09
CA LEU A 92 -12.44 -17.81 10.38
C LEU A 92 -13.86 -17.23 10.59
N PRO A 93 -14.49 -17.49 11.75
CA PRO A 93 -15.80 -16.97 12.07
C PRO A 93 -15.80 -15.45 12.05
N ARG A 94 -16.87 -14.87 11.53
CA ARG A 94 -17.05 -13.43 11.40
C ARG A 94 -18.13 -12.94 12.36
N THR A 95 -17.89 -11.77 12.94
CA THR A 95 -18.89 -11.00 13.68
C THR A 95 -20.06 -10.61 12.75
N PRO A 96 -21.24 -10.23 13.29
CA PRO A 96 -22.36 -9.74 12.46
C PRO A 96 -22.01 -8.53 11.58
N ALA A 97 -20.98 -7.76 11.97
CA ALA A 97 -20.44 -6.65 11.19
C ALA A 97 -19.41 -7.08 10.11
N GLY A 98 -19.21 -8.38 9.89
CA GLY A 98 -18.31 -8.95 8.89
C GLY A 98 -16.82 -9.00 9.26
N ARG A 99 -16.44 -8.53 10.46
CA ARG A 99 -15.04 -8.60 10.94
C ARG A 99 -14.71 -9.99 11.46
N ILE A 100 -13.50 -10.47 11.22
CA ILE A 100 -12.98 -11.71 11.80
C ILE A 100 -13.06 -11.64 13.33
N VAL A 101 -13.54 -12.72 13.95
CA VAL A 101 -13.57 -12.89 15.40
C VAL A 101 -12.13 -13.06 15.88
N ARG A 102 -11.65 -12.10 16.66
CA ARG A 102 -10.25 -12.01 17.09
C ARG A 102 -9.77 -13.28 17.81
N SER A 103 -10.58 -13.86 18.69
CA SER A 103 -10.22 -15.07 19.42
C SER A 103 -9.98 -16.26 18.50
N ALA A 104 -10.73 -16.39 17.40
CA ALA A 104 -10.51 -17.45 16.42
C ALA A 104 -9.23 -17.21 15.60
N ALA A 105 -8.88 -15.95 15.32
CA ALA A 105 -7.60 -15.62 14.72
C ALA A 105 -6.40 -15.93 15.65
N ASP A 106 -6.59 -15.71 16.96
CA ASP A 106 -5.58 -16.03 17.98
C ASP A 106 -5.36 -17.55 18.12
N GLU A 107 -6.37 -18.39 17.86
CA GLU A 107 -6.24 -19.85 17.87
C GLU A 107 -5.43 -20.41 16.68
N ALA A 108 -5.57 -19.81 15.50
CA ALA A 108 -4.81 -20.21 14.31
C ALA A 108 -3.35 -19.68 14.32
N PHE A 109 -3.06 -18.72 15.20
CA PHE A 109 -1.78 -18.02 15.25
C PHE A 109 -0.55 -18.91 15.54
N PRO A 110 -0.57 -19.84 16.52
CA PRO A 110 0.61 -20.65 16.84
C PRO A 110 1.10 -21.52 15.68
N ALA A 111 0.19 -21.98 14.81
CA ALA A 111 0.55 -22.77 13.64
C ALA A 111 1.38 -21.95 12.64
N TYR A 112 0.93 -20.74 12.30
CA TYR A 112 1.68 -19.84 11.39
C TYR A 112 2.98 -19.34 11.99
N GLN A 113 3.03 -19.17 13.32
CA GLN A 113 4.28 -18.84 14.00
C GLN A 113 5.28 -20.01 13.89
N ALA A 114 4.84 -21.24 14.16
CA ALA A 114 5.69 -22.43 14.04
C ALA A 114 6.20 -22.66 12.61
N GLU A 115 5.40 -22.35 11.58
CA GLU A 115 5.84 -22.39 10.17
C GLU A 115 6.97 -21.41 9.85
N VAL A 116 6.96 -20.23 10.47
CA VAL A 116 8.03 -19.23 10.30
C VAL A 116 9.26 -19.61 11.12
N GLU A 117 9.08 -20.22 12.28
CA GLU A 117 10.19 -20.70 13.12
C GLU A 117 10.89 -21.91 12.50
N SER A 118 10.16 -22.79 11.80
CA SER A 118 10.73 -23.96 11.12
C SER A 118 11.44 -23.60 9.81
N ASP A 119 10.97 -22.59 9.09
CA ASP A 119 11.51 -22.17 7.80
C ASP A 119 11.54 -20.63 7.68
N PRO A 120 12.53 -19.98 8.34
CA PRO A 120 12.58 -18.52 8.44
C PRO A 120 12.96 -17.82 7.12
N GLU A 121 13.49 -18.55 6.13
CA GLU A 121 13.85 -18.00 4.82
C GLU A 121 12.69 -18.08 3.80
N ASN A 122 11.58 -18.71 4.18
CA ASN A 122 10.43 -18.87 3.32
C ASN A 122 9.46 -17.69 3.42
N TRP A 123 9.46 -16.87 2.37
CA TRP A 123 8.59 -15.70 2.28
C TRP A 123 7.09 -16.03 2.43
N ARG A 124 6.65 -17.26 2.09
CA ARG A 124 5.26 -17.69 2.15
C ARG A 124 4.77 -17.81 3.59
N SER A 125 5.57 -18.40 4.47
CA SER A 125 5.28 -18.52 5.89
C SER A 125 5.15 -17.13 6.53
N TRP A 126 6.07 -16.21 6.19
CA TRP A 126 5.98 -14.81 6.64
C TRP A 126 4.73 -14.08 6.12
N PHE A 127 4.30 -14.37 4.88
CA PHE A 127 3.08 -13.81 4.31
C PHE A 127 1.85 -14.29 5.09
N ARG A 128 1.71 -15.59 5.34
CA ARG A 128 0.58 -16.15 6.11
C ARG A 128 0.55 -15.63 7.55
N LEU A 129 1.72 -15.56 8.20
CA LEU A 129 1.86 -14.97 9.53
C LEU A 129 1.42 -13.49 9.55
N SER A 130 1.74 -12.73 8.50
CA SER A 130 1.30 -11.34 8.39
C SER A 130 -0.23 -11.21 8.30
N CYS A 131 -0.90 -12.12 7.57
CA CYS A 131 -2.35 -12.19 7.49
C CYS A 131 -2.97 -12.54 8.84
N ALA A 132 -2.38 -13.49 9.58
CA ALA A 132 -2.82 -13.86 10.91
C ALA A 132 -2.73 -12.67 11.89
N TYR A 133 -1.62 -11.94 11.90
CA TYR A 133 -1.50 -10.70 12.69
C TYR A 133 -2.52 -9.64 12.29
N ASP A 134 -2.83 -9.51 11.00
CA ASP A 134 -3.81 -8.53 10.52
C ASP A 134 -5.24 -8.89 10.95
N ALA A 135 -5.59 -10.18 10.89
CA ALA A 135 -6.86 -10.73 11.36
C ALA A 135 -7.02 -10.56 12.88
N ALA A 136 -5.95 -10.74 13.65
CA ALA A 136 -5.92 -10.48 15.09
C ALA A 136 -5.90 -8.98 15.45
N GLY A 137 -5.78 -8.08 14.46
CA GLY A 137 -5.74 -6.63 14.65
C GLY A 137 -4.38 -6.06 15.08
N ASP A 138 -3.32 -6.87 15.13
CA ASP A 138 -1.94 -6.41 15.39
C ASP A 138 -1.30 -5.87 14.11
N ARG A 139 -1.69 -4.65 13.74
CA ARG A 139 -1.20 -3.98 12.53
C ARG A 139 0.31 -3.76 12.53
N LYS A 140 0.94 -3.61 13.70
CA LYS A 140 2.39 -3.36 13.79
C LYS A 140 3.16 -4.63 13.44
N ARG A 141 2.78 -5.77 14.03
CA ARG A 141 3.40 -7.07 13.73
C ARG A 141 3.06 -7.54 12.32
N ALA A 142 1.82 -7.34 11.85
CA ALA A 142 1.43 -7.64 10.47
C ALA A 142 2.33 -6.95 9.45
N ARG A 143 2.53 -5.63 9.58
CA ARG A 143 3.42 -4.86 8.70
C ARG A 143 4.87 -5.32 8.77
N ARG A 144 5.35 -5.73 9.96
CA ARG A 144 6.72 -6.26 10.10
C ARG A 144 6.87 -7.58 9.36
N ALA A 145 5.97 -8.55 9.59
CA ALA A 145 6.00 -9.85 8.92
C ALA A 145 5.87 -9.70 7.39
N MET A 146 4.97 -8.84 6.91
CA MET A 146 4.81 -8.56 5.48
C MET A 146 6.08 -7.95 4.85
N ARG A 147 6.83 -7.12 5.58
CA ARG A 147 8.11 -6.57 5.10
C ARG A 147 9.19 -7.65 4.98
N GLU A 148 9.25 -8.61 5.90
CA GLU A 148 10.17 -9.75 5.79
C GLU A 148 9.79 -10.64 4.61
N ALA A 149 8.51 -10.97 4.44
CA ALA A 149 8.01 -11.68 3.26
C ALA A 149 8.44 -10.97 1.96
N ALA A 150 8.21 -9.66 1.87
CA ALA A 150 8.59 -8.84 0.72
C ALA A 150 10.12 -8.78 0.47
N LYS A 151 10.94 -8.89 1.53
CA LYS A 151 12.40 -8.92 1.42
C LYS A 151 12.87 -10.26 0.85
N LEU A 152 12.41 -11.37 1.42
CA LEU A 152 12.75 -12.72 1.01
C LEU A 152 12.25 -13.02 -0.41
N HIS A 153 11.03 -12.56 -0.75
CA HIS A 153 10.48 -12.69 -2.10
C HIS A 153 11.37 -12.04 -3.17
N ARG A 154 11.87 -10.81 -2.92
CA ARG A 154 12.83 -10.15 -3.84
C ARG A 154 14.16 -10.87 -3.96
N GLN A 155 14.67 -11.45 -2.86
CA GLN A 155 15.92 -12.21 -2.87
C GLN A 155 15.77 -13.48 -3.71
N ASN A 156 14.62 -14.16 -3.58
CA ASN A 156 14.31 -15.34 -4.37
C ASN A 156 14.13 -15.03 -5.86
N ASP A 157 13.44 -13.93 -6.20
CA ASP A 157 13.29 -13.47 -7.59
C ASP A 157 14.66 -13.14 -8.23
N ALA A 158 15.56 -12.49 -7.47
CA ALA A 158 16.91 -12.17 -7.92
C ALA A 158 17.77 -13.43 -8.14
N ALA A 159 17.63 -14.44 -7.28
CA ALA A 159 18.31 -15.73 -7.44
C ALA A 159 17.76 -16.57 -8.62
N SER A 160 16.53 -16.29 -9.05
CA SER A 160 15.86 -17.00 -10.14
C SER A 160 16.16 -16.42 -11.53
N THR A 161 16.82 -15.26 -11.60
CA THR A 161 17.18 -14.59 -12.86
C THR A 161 18.66 -14.89 -13.17
N PRO A 162 18.98 -15.64 -14.23
CA PRO A 162 20.35 -16.04 -14.58
C PRO A 162 21.23 -14.87 -15.05
#